data_AF-A0A6N6MG67-F1
#
_entry.id   AF-A0A6N6MG67-F1
#
_cell.length_a   1.000
_cell.length_b   1.000
_cell.length_c   1.000
_cell.angle_alpha   90.00
_cell.angle_beta   90.00
_cell.angle_gamma   90.00
#
_symmetry.space_group_name_H-M   'P 1'
#
loop_
_entity.id
_entity.type
_entity.pdbx_description
1 polymer ?
#
loop_
_entity_poly.entity_id
_entity_poly.type
_entity_poly.pdbx_seq_one_letter_code
_entity_poly.pdbx_strand_id
1 'polypeptide(L)'
;MSIATLREVIERPAPPTTEERRRVERLVEAGRAELSQIGARIGQLEGETSHLLLTADDATLKRHEEKIATARRDHDRGAAIIRAAGERIEVSLQRDPDRRERLDAVNRDAPAVRKWLAERYPKLAAELAKGVAQLRELEFRIEAVNRDLPAGEKPVEGIEASVRRNVAPAIADVMVLPPLIGGELNLWPPDSTASWR
;
A
#
# COMPACT_ATOMS: atom_id res chain seq x y z
N MET A 1 -6.80 -4.15 -27.23
CA MET A 1 -7.19 -4.89 -26.00
C MET A 1 -7.60 -3.96 -24.85
N SER A 2 -7.55 -2.63 -25.02
CA SER A 2 -7.77 -1.70 -23.89
C SER A 2 -9.22 -1.25 -23.75
N ILE A 3 -9.93 -1.01 -24.86
CA ILE A 3 -11.32 -0.50 -24.84
C ILE A 3 -12.32 -1.53 -24.31
N ALA A 4 -12.16 -2.81 -24.68
CA ALA A 4 -13.01 -3.90 -24.16
C ALA A 4 -12.85 -4.08 -22.64
N THR A 5 -11.63 -3.92 -22.13
CA THR A 5 -11.32 -4.02 -20.70
C THR A 5 -11.83 -2.81 -19.92
N LEU A 6 -11.83 -1.61 -20.52
CA LEU A 6 -12.43 -0.41 -19.92
C LEU A 6 -13.93 -0.55 -19.69
N ARG A 7 -14.63 -1.25 -20.59
CA ARG A 7 -16.07 -1.48 -20.45
C ARG A 7 -16.42 -2.28 -19.18
N GLU A 8 -15.65 -3.32 -18.89
CA GLU A 8 -15.83 -4.14 -17.68
C GLU A 8 -15.64 -3.33 -16.38
N VAL A 9 -14.72 -2.37 -16.40
CA VAL A 9 -14.49 -1.45 -15.28
C VAL A 9 -15.69 -0.52 -15.06
N ILE A 10 -16.32 -0.04 -16.13
CA ILE A 10 -17.48 0.87 -16.07
C ILE A 10 -18.72 0.16 -15.53
N GLU A 11 -18.87 -1.15 -15.73
CA GLU A 11 -20.06 -1.91 -15.32
C GLU A 11 -20.07 -2.32 -13.83
N ARG A 12 -18.96 -2.14 -13.09
CA ARG A 12 -18.90 -2.50 -11.66
C ARG A 12 -19.71 -1.55 -10.76
N PRO A 13 -20.31 -1.98 -9.64
CA PRO A 13 -21.04 -1.10 -8.73
C PRO A 13 -20.16 -0.37 -7.68
N ALA A 14 -18.98 -0.92 -7.35
CA ALA A 14 -18.14 -0.38 -6.28
C ALA A 14 -17.16 0.72 -6.76
N PRO A 15 -16.82 1.71 -5.90
CA PRO A 15 -15.78 2.69 -6.20
C PRO A 15 -14.41 2.00 -6.31
N PRO A 16 -13.57 2.38 -7.31
CA PRO A 16 -12.29 1.72 -7.52
C PRO A 16 -11.30 2.00 -6.37
N THR A 17 -10.59 0.96 -5.94
CA THR A 17 -9.44 1.06 -5.02
C THR A 17 -8.30 1.89 -5.62
N THR A 18 -7.26 2.24 -4.85
CA THR A 18 -6.10 3.02 -5.35
C THR A 18 -5.34 2.27 -6.45
N GLU A 19 -5.17 0.96 -6.34
CA GLU A 19 -4.53 0.14 -7.37
C GLU A 19 -5.40 -0.03 -8.60
N GLU A 20 -6.72 -0.19 -8.42
CA GLU A 20 -7.67 -0.22 -9.52
C GLU A 20 -7.69 1.12 -10.25
N ARG A 21 -7.65 2.28 -9.56
CA ARG A 21 -7.55 3.60 -10.21
C ARG A 21 -6.33 3.71 -11.13
N ARG A 22 -5.14 3.35 -10.64
CA ARG A 22 -3.92 3.32 -11.47
C ARG A 22 -4.02 2.34 -12.64
N ARG A 23 -4.79 1.25 -12.48
CA ARG A 23 -5.09 0.32 -13.57
C ARG A 23 -6.04 0.95 -14.58
N VAL A 24 -7.10 1.63 -14.15
CA VAL A 24 -8.06 2.32 -15.03
C VAL A 24 -7.39 3.47 -15.77
N GLU A 25 -6.55 4.27 -15.12
CA GLU A 25 -5.77 5.33 -15.78
C GLU A 25 -4.87 4.79 -16.89
N ARG A 26 -4.15 3.68 -16.63
CA ARG A 26 -3.34 3.01 -17.66
C ARG A 26 -4.19 2.46 -18.80
N LEU A 27 -5.37 1.92 -18.49
CA LEU A 27 -6.31 1.43 -19.50
C LEU A 27 -6.92 2.57 -20.33
N VAL A 28 -7.21 3.72 -19.71
CA VAL A 28 -7.70 4.94 -20.37
C VAL A 28 -6.66 5.46 -21.35
N GLU A 29 -5.40 5.50 -20.93
CA GLU A 29 -4.30 5.95 -21.81
C GLU A 29 -4.06 4.98 -22.97
N ALA A 30 -4.07 3.66 -22.70
CA ALA A 30 -4.04 2.66 -23.75
C ALA A 30 -5.26 2.77 -24.69
N GLY A 31 -6.43 3.10 -24.14
CA GLY A 31 -7.66 3.36 -24.88
C GLY A 31 -7.53 4.54 -25.84
N ARG A 32 -6.92 5.64 -25.38
CA ARG A 32 -6.68 6.82 -26.22
C ARG A 32 -5.71 6.52 -27.36
N ALA A 33 -4.67 5.73 -27.11
CA ALA A 33 -3.76 5.28 -28.15
C ALA A 33 -4.47 4.39 -29.18
N GLU A 34 -5.29 3.43 -28.74
CA GLU A 34 -6.13 2.58 -29.60
C GLU A 34 -7.12 3.43 -30.43
N LEU A 35 -7.74 4.44 -29.83
CA LEU A 35 -8.66 5.36 -30.50
C LEU A 35 -7.97 6.23 -31.55
N SER A 36 -6.76 6.70 -31.24
CA SER A 36 -5.91 7.45 -32.19
C SER A 36 -5.55 6.61 -33.41
N GLN A 37 -5.25 5.31 -33.22
CA GLN A 37 -5.00 4.38 -34.33
C GLN A 37 -6.25 4.16 -35.19
N ILE A 38 -7.43 4.03 -34.58
CA ILE A 38 -8.70 3.93 -35.32
C ILE A 38 -8.96 5.22 -36.12
N GLY A 39 -8.71 6.39 -35.52
CA GLY A 39 -8.82 7.68 -36.21
C GLY A 39 -7.87 7.81 -37.41
N ALA A 40 -6.62 7.39 -37.25
CA ALA A 40 -5.65 7.34 -38.35
C ALA A 40 -6.11 6.39 -39.48
N ARG A 41 -6.70 5.25 -39.11
CA ARG A 41 -7.24 4.28 -40.09
C ARG A 41 -8.44 4.85 -40.86
N ILE A 42 -9.32 5.60 -40.19
CA ILE A 42 -10.42 6.31 -40.86
C ILE A 42 -9.86 7.30 -41.88
N GLY A 43 -8.88 8.13 -41.48
CA GLY A 43 -8.25 9.09 -42.39
C GLY A 43 -7.57 8.42 -43.59
N GLN A 44 -6.94 7.26 -43.40
CA GLN A 44 -6.38 6.48 -44.50
C GLN A 44 -7.47 5.98 -45.46
N LEU A 45 -8.54 5.39 -44.94
CA LEU A 45 -9.65 4.89 -45.75
C LEU A 45 -10.32 6.03 -46.53
N GLU A 46 -10.48 7.20 -45.92
CA GLU A 46 -11.01 8.40 -46.57
C GLU A 46 -10.08 8.91 -47.68
N GLY A 47 -8.77 8.86 -47.48
CA GLY A 47 -7.78 9.16 -48.52
C GLY A 47 -7.83 8.17 -49.70
N GLU A 48 -8.08 6.90 -49.44
CA GLU A 48 -8.24 5.84 -50.45
C GLU A 48 -9.53 6.03 -51.28
N THR A 49 -10.56 6.70 -50.73
CA THR A 49 -11.86 6.92 -51.40
C THR A 49 -11.71 7.64 -52.74
N SER A 50 -10.87 8.67 -52.82
CA SER A 50 -10.67 9.45 -54.06
C SER A 50 -10.12 8.59 -55.20
N HIS A 51 -9.28 7.60 -54.89
CA HIS A 51 -8.76 6.67 -55.89
C HIS A 51 -9.83 5.65 -56.30
N LEU A 52 -10.54 5.07 -55.31
CA LEU A 52 -11.57 4.07 -55.54
C LEU A 52 -12.76 4.60 -56.35
N LEU A 53 -13.14 5.87 -56.16
CA LEU A 53 -14.18 6.52 -56.96
C LEU A 53 -13.88 6.54 -58.46
N LEU A 54 -12.60 6.47 -58.84
CA LEU A 54 -12.15 6.54 -60.23
C LEU A 54 -11.83 5.16 -60.83
N THR A 55 -11.59 4.14 -60.00
CA THR A 55 -11.00 2.88 -60.45
C THR A 55 -11.79 1.63 -60.06
N ALA A 56 -12.69 1.72 -59.09
CA ALA A 56 -13.40 0.58 -58.53
C ALA A 56 -14.84 0.45 -59.06
N ASP A 57 -15.40 -0.76 -58.97
CA ASP A 57 -16.82 -0.99 -59.23
C ASP A 57 -17.70 -0.61 -58.01
N ASP A 58 -19.00 -0.46 -58.24
CA ASP A 58 -19.97 -0.06 -57.20
C ASP A 58 -19.97 -1.01 -56.01
N ALA A 59 -19.72 -2.31 -56.23
CA ALA A 59 -19.66 -3.30 -55.17
C ALA A 59 -18.45 -3.08 -54.24
N THR A 60 -17.30 -2.74 -54.81
CA THR A 60 -16.08 -2.42 -54.06
C THR A 60 -16.21 -1.09 -53.33
N LEU A 61 -16.79 -0.08 -53.98
CA LEU A 61 -17.04 1.22 -53.37
C LEU A 61 -17.98 1.10 -52.16
N LYS A 62 -19.07 0.36 -52.30
CA LYS A 62 -20.01 0.10 -51.20
C LYS A 62 -19.35 -0.60 -50.01
N ARG A 63 -18.53 -1.63 -50.26
CA ARG A 63 -17.78 -2.32 -49.19
C ARG A 63 -16.79 -1.39 -48.50
N HIS A 64 -16.22 -0.43 -49.22
CA HIS A 64 -15.29 0.56 -48.65
C HIS A 64 -16.02 1.56 -47.76
N GLU A 65 -17.17 2.06 -48.21
CA GLU A 65 -18.04 2.93 -47.40
C GLU A 65 -18.52 2.22 -46.12
N GLU A 66 -18.90 0.94 -46.21
CA GLU A 66 -19.27 0.12 -45.06
C GLU A 66 -18.11 -0.04 -44.04
N LYS A 67 -16.87 -0.16 -44.53
CA LYS A 67 -15.67 -0.19 -43.66
C LYS A 67 -15.47 1.14 -42.94
N ILE A 68 -15.60 2.27 -43.63
CA ILE A 68 -15.51 3.61 -43.02
C ILE A 68 -16.61 3.79 -41.97
N ALA A 69 -17.86 3.45 -42.31
CA ALA A 69 -19.01 3.57 -41.40
C ALA A 69 -18.85 2.68 -40.16
N THR A 70 -18.25 1.49 -40.29
CA THR A 70 -17.95 0.61 -39.16
C THR A 70 -16.83 1.19 -38.29
N ALA A 71 -15.72 1.62 -38.90
CA ALA A 71 -14.61 2.22 -38.17
C ALA A 71 -15.03 3.49 -37.39
N ARG A 72 -15.88 4.34 -37.97
CA ARG A 72 -16.44 5.52 -37.29
C ARG A 72 -17.30 5.13 -36.08
N ARG A 73 -18.19 4.14 -36.22
CA ARG A 73 -18.99 3.64 -35.10
C ARG A 73 -18.13 3.08 -33.97
N ASP A 74 -17.06 2.34 -34.31
CA ASP A 74 -16.13 1.81 -33.32
C ASP A 74 -15.34 2.92 -32.62
N HIS A 75 -14.92 3.94 -33.37
CA HIS A 75 -14.29 5.15 -32.82
C HIS A 75 -15.21 5.87 -31.83
N ASP A 76 -16.46 6.15 -32.21
CA ASP A 76 -17.41 6.86 -31.34
C ASP A 76 -17.75 6.05 -30.09
N ARG A 77 -17.91 4.74 -30.23
CA ARG A 77 -18.12 3.83 -29.11
C ARG A 77 -16.92 3.80 -28.16
N GLY A 78 -15.71 3.74 -28.70
CA GLY A 78 -14.48 3.81 -27.92
C GLY A 78 -14.36 5.14 -27.17
N ALA A 79 -14.72 6.25 -27.81
CA ALA A 79 -14.64 7.58 -27.21
C ALA A 79 -15.64 7.72 -26.05
N ALA A 80 -16.86 7.19 -26.20
CA ALA A 80 -17.85 7.15 -25.14
C ALA A 80 -17.38 6.29 -23.94
N ILE A 81 -16.76 5.13 -24.19
CA ILE A 81 -16.21 4.26 -23.13
C ILE A 81 -15.09 4.98 -22.36
N ILE A 82 -14.15 5.61 -23.06
CA ILE A 82 -13.05 6.36 -22.43
C ILE A 82 -13.59 7.52 -21.58
N ARG A 83 -14.59 8.26 -22.08
CA ARG A 83 -15.23 9.35 -21.35
C ARG A 83 -15.89 8.86 -20.07
N ALA A 84 -16.71 7.82 -20.15
CA ALA A 84 -17.39 7.24 -18.99
C ALA A 84 -16.40 6.68 -17.95
N ALA A 85 -15.27 6.09 -18.39
CA ALA A 85 -14.21 5.66 -17.49
C ALA A 85 -13.53 6.84 -16.78
N GLY A 86 -13.31 7.96 -17.49
CA GLY A 86 -12.77 9.19 -16.90
C GLY A 86 -13.70 9.81 -15.86
N GLU A 87 -14.99 9.97 -16.20
CA GLU A 87 -16.01 10.49 -15.28
C GLU A 87 -16.11 9.64 -14.00
N ARG A 88 -15.99 8.32 -14.12
CA ARG A 88 -15.99 7.42 -12.97
C ARG A 88 -14.78 7.60 -12.05
N ILE A 89 -13.59 7.87 -12.62
CA ILE A 89 -12.40 8.22 -11.83
C ILE A 89 -12.65 9.54 -11.10
N GLU A 90 -13.20 10.54 -11.77
CA GLU A 90 -13.47 11.86 -11.21
C GLU A 90 -14.49 11.82 -10.07
N VAL A 91 -15.57 11.07 -10.22
CA VAL A 91 -16.55 10.80 -9.15
C VAL A 91 -15.89 10.09 -7.95
N SER A 92 -14.94 9.18 -8.20
CA SER A 92 -14.18 8.52 -7.11
C SER A 92 -13.20 9.45 -6.39
N LEU A 93 -12.76 10.53 -7.04
CA LEU A 93 -11.91 11.56 -6.45
C LEU A 93 -12.73 12.53 -5.61
N GLN A 94 -13.93 12.89 -6.08
CA GLN A 94 -14.85 13.77 -5.36
C GLN A 94 -15.52 13.09 -4.15
N ARG A 95 -15.63 11.75 -4.14
CA ARG A 95 -16.27 10.99 -3.06
C ARG A 95 -15.42 10.73 -1.81
N ASP A 96 -14.15 11.15 -1.75
CA ASP A 96 -13.31 10.86 -0.58
C ASP A 96 -12.50 12.07 -0.04
N PRO A 97 -13.14 13.26 0.15
CA PRO A 97 -12.49 14.40 0.82
C PRO A 97 -12.03 14.03 2.23
N ASP A 98 -12.78 13.18 2.93
CA ASP A 98 -12.43 12.64 4.24
C ASP A 98 -11.10 11.87 4.23
N ARG A 99 -10.75 11.16 3.16
CA ARG A 99 -9.45 10.47 3.08
C ARG A 99 -8.31 11.43 2.81
N ARG A 100 -8.52 12.48 2.01
CA ARG A 100 -7.51 13.51 1.77
C ARG A 100 -7.23 14.28 3.06
N GLU A 101 -8.28 14.69 3.77
CA GLU A 101 -8.18 15.38 5.05
C GLU A 101 -7.52 14.49 6.12
N ARG A 102 -7.90 13.21 6.20
CA ARG A 102 -7.23 12.24 7.09
C ARG A 102 -5.75 12.06 6.74
N LEU A 103 -5.40 11.99 5.46
CA LEU A 103 -4.01 11.88 5.02
C LEU A 103 -3.22 13.14 5.37
N ASP A 104 -3.79 14.31 5.15
CA ASP A 104 -3.15 15.59 5.43
C ASP A 104 -2.97 15.80 6.94
N ALA A 105 -3.93 15.37 7.76
CA ALA A 105 -3.79 15.33 9.22
C ALA A 105 -2.63 14.42 9.66
N VAL A 106 -2.56 13.19 9.13
CA VAL A 106 -1.45 12.26 9.43
C VAL A 106 -0.11 12.84 8.99
N ASN A 107 -0.03 13.44 7.79
CA ASN A 107 1.21 14.04 7.29
C ASN A 107 1.64 15.27 8.10
N ARG A 108 0.69 15.98 8.70
CA ARG A 108 0.96 17.10 9.61
C ARG A 108 1.53 16.63 10.95
N ASP A 109 0.97 15.56 11.50
CA ASP A 109 1.30 15.11 12.86
C ASP A 109 2.50 14.14 12.90
N ALA A 110 2.67 13.31 11.87
CA ALA A 110 3.71 12.29 11.82
C ALA A 110 5.15 12.84 11.98
N PRO A 111 5.54 14.00 11.41
CA PRO A 111 6.87 14.56 11.62
C PRO A 111 7.16 14.89 13.09
N ALA A 112 6.18 15.40 13.82
CA ALA A 112 6.34 15.73 15.24
C ALA A 112 6.56 14.47 16.08
N VAL A 113 5.78 13.41 15.83
CA VAL A 113 5.94 12.11 16.50
C VAL A 113 7.29 11.46 16.14
N ARG A 114 7.69 11.50 14.87
CA ARG A 114 9.00 10.99 14.41
C ARG A 114 10.15 11.72 15.10
N LYS A 115 10.08 13.05 15.20
CA LYS A 115 11.08 13.87 15.89
C LYS A 115 11.15 13.51 17.38
N TRP A 116 10.00 13.43 18.05
CA TRP A 116 9.91 13.04 19.46
C TRP A 116 10.53 11.65 19.70
N LEU A 117 10.23 10.68 18.83
CA LEU A 117 10.82 9.34 18.90
C LEU A 117 12.33 9.37 18.64
N ALA A 118 12.79 10.05 17.60
CA ALA A 118 14.21 10.12 17.26
C ALA A 118 15.05 10.72 18.40
N GLU A 119 14.51 11.69 19.14
CA GLU A 119 15.21 12.35 20.25
C GLU A 119 15.24 11.51 21.55
N ARG A 120 14.15 10.78 21.84
CA ARG A 120 13.99 10.07 23.12
C ARG A 120 14.32 8.58 23.05
N TYR A 121 13.99 7.94 21.94
CA TYR A 121 14.13 6.49 21.79
C TYR A 121 15.57 6.01 22.04
N PRO A 122 16.62 6.63 21.47
CA PRO A 122 18.00 6.16 21.72
C PRO A 122 18.42 6.25 23.20
N LYS A 123 17.96 7.30 23.91
CA LYS A 123 18.28 7.51 25.32
C LYS A 123 17.59 6.48 26.21
N LEU A 124 16.28 6.31 25.99
CA LEU A 124 15.49 5.31 26.70
C LEU A 124 16.00 3.89 26.42
N ALA A 125 16.34 3.58 25.17
CA ALA A 125 16.92 2.30 24.80
C ALA A 125 18.27 2.07 25.49
N ALA A 126 19.13 3.08 25.57
CA ALA A 126 20.41 2.98 26.28
C ALA A 126 20.24 2.80 27.80
N GLU A 127 19.31 3.52 28.42
CA GLU A 127 18.97 3.38 29.84
C GLU A 127 18.43 1.98 30.15
N LEU A 128 17.52 1.47 29.32
CA LEU A 128 16.99 0.11 29.44
C LEU A 128 18.09 -0.93 29.25
N ALA A 129 18.94 -0.80 28.22
CA ALA A 129 20.05 -1.71 27.99
C ALA A 129 21.01 -1.76 29.18
N LYS A 130 21.33 -0.60 29.77
CA LYS A 130 22.15 -0.52 30.98
C LYS A 130 21.48 -1.20 32.17
N GLY A 131 20.19 -0.96 32.39
CA GLY A 131 19.43 -1.59 33.48
C GLY A 131 19.37 -3.11 33.35
N VAL A 132 19.15 -3.60 32.13
CA VAL A 132 19.14 -5.04 31.81
C VAL A 132 20.52 -5.66 32.03
N ALA A 133 21.61 -5.01 31.63
CA ALA A 133 22.96 -5.49 31.88
C ALA A 133 23.29 -5.56 33.38
N GLN A 134 22.87 -4.55 34.16
CA GLN A 134 23.02 -4.56 35.62
C GLN A 134 22.21 -5.67 36.29
N LEU A 135 20.98 -5.90 35.82
CA LEU A 135 20.12 -6.99 36.30
C LEU A 135 20.79 -8.34 36.08
N ARG A 136 21.29 -8.61 34.87
CA ARG A 136 22.00 -9.85 34.52
C ARG A 136 23.17 -10.14 35.45
N GLU A 137 24.02 -9.14 35.61
CA GLU A 137 25.21 -9.22 36.44
C GLU A 137 24.87 -9.53 37.91
N LEU A 138 23.79 -8.94 38.42
CA LEU A 138 23.36 -9.18 39.79
C LEU A 138 22.65 -10.53 39.97
N GLU A 139 21.82 -10.95 39.02
CA GLU A 139 21.21 -12.29 39.01
C GLU A 139 22.29 -13.38 38.95
N PHE A 140 23.35 -13.20 38.14
CA PHE A 140 24.48 -14.12 38.11
C PHE A 140 25.18 -14.24 39.47
N ARG A 141 25.37 -13.11 40.16
CA ARG A 141 25.92 -13.10 41.52
C ARG A 141 24.99 -13.76 42.54
N ILE A 142 23.68 -13.51 42.45
CA ILE A 142 22.67 -14.17 43.30
C ILE A 142 22.72 -15.68 43.09
N GLU A 143 22.81 -16.14 41.84
CA GLU A 143 22.91 -17.56 41.54
C GLU A 143 24.20 -18.19 42.10
N ALA A 144 25.33 -17.49 41.96
CA ALA A 144 26.61 -17.92 42.53
C ALA A 144 26.54 -18.02 44.07
N VAL A 145 25.99 -17.00 44.74
CA VAL A 145 25.78 -17.02 46.20
C VAL A 145 24.84 -18.15 46.60
N ASN A 146 23.75 -18.35 45.86
CA ASN A 146 22.77 -19.37 46.15
C ASN A 146 23.34 -20.79 46.02
N ARG A 147 24.35 -20.99 45.16
CA ARG A 147 25.07 -22.26 45.00
C ARG A 147 25.95 -22.59 46.21
N ASP A 148 26.53 -21.55 46.83
CA ASP A 148 27.48 -21.68 47.93
C ASP A 148 26.84 -21.44 49.32
N LEU A 149 25.50 -21.49 49.41
CA LEU A 149 24.76 -21.24 50.65
C LEU A 149 25.01 -22.33 51.72
N PRO A 150 25.22 -21.95 52.99
CA PRO A 150 25.24 -22.89 54.10
C PRO A 150 23.91 -23.65 54.24
N ALA A 151 24.00 -24.89 54.73
CA ALA A 151 22.82 -25.72 54.94
C ALA A 151 21.82 -25.06 55.91
N GLY A 152 20.58 -24.86 55.45
CA GLY A 152 19.48 -24.30 56.24
C GLY A 152 19.21 -22.81 55.98
N GLU A 153 20.05 -22.12 55.20
CA GLU A 153 19.78 -20.74 54.79
C GLU A 153 18.80 -20.67 53.62
N LYS A 154 18.03 -19.57 53.55
CA LYS A 154 17.07 -19.34 52.47
C LYS A 154 17.78 -18.74 51.25
N PRO A 155 17.45 -19.18 50.02
CA PRO A 155 18.00 -18.58 48.81
C PRO A 155 17.65 -17.09 48.75
N VAL A 156 18.59 -16.30 48.27
CA VAL A 156 18.34 -14.91 47.89
C VAL A 156 17.43 -14.92 46.66
N GLU A 157 16.31 -14.20 46.76
CA GLU A 157 15.34 -14.09 45.67
C GLU A 157 15.90 -13.26 44.51
N GLY A 158 15.66 -13.72 43.28
CA GLY A 158 16.00 -12.96 42.07
C GLY A 158 15.22 -11.65 41.99
N ILE A 159 15.89 -10.61 41.53
CA ILE A 159 15.36 -9.25 41.41
C ILE A 159 14.25 -9.20 40.37
N GLU A 160 14.38 -9.91 39.25
CA GLU A 160 13.33 -9.95 38.22
C GLU A 160 12.02 -10.53 38.79
N ALA A 161 12.11 -11.63 39.54
CA ALA A 161 10.97 -12.28 40.16
C ALA A 161 10.23 -11.34 41.14
N SER A 162 11.00 -10.61 41.94
CA SER A 162 10.47 -9.61 42.88
C SER A 162 9.78 -8.44 42.16
N VAL A 163 10.40 -7.87 41.12
CA VAL A 163 9.80 -6.77 40.35
C VAL A 163 8.52 -7.20 39.63
N ARG A 164 8.50 -8.38 39.00
CA ARG A 164 7.30 -8.88 38.32
C ARG A 164 6.14 -9.08 39.29
N ARG A 165 6.39 -9.65 40.48
CA ARG A 165 5.34 -9.83 41.49
C ARG A 165 4.69 -8.51 41.93
N ASN A 166 5.49 -7.45 42.03
CA ASN A 166 5.07 -6.17 42.58
C ASN A 166 4.57 -5.16 41.54
N VAL A 167 5.02 -5.27 40.27
CA VAL A 167 4.73 -4.29 39.21
C VAL A 167 3.80 -4.83 38.13
N ALA A 168 3.78 -6.15 37.89
CA ALA A 168 2.94 -6.75 36.83
C ALA A 168 1.45 -6.42 36.91
N PRO A 169 0.80 -6.28 38.09
CA PRO A 169 -0.65 -5.98 38.13
C PRO A 169 -1.03 -4.65 37.48
N ALA A 170 -0.13 -3.66 37.47
CA ALA A 170 -0.42 -2.31 36.97
C ALA A 170 -0.07 -2.11 35.48
N ILE A 171 0.83 -2.93 34.92
CA ILE A 171 1.32 -2.81 33.53
C ILE A 171 0.72 -3.89 32.62
N ALA A 172 0.29 -5.04 33.17
CA ALA A 172 -0.26 -6.15 32.40
C ALA A 172 -1.56 -5.79 31.64
N ASP A 173 -2.33 -4.82 32.12
CA ASP A 173 -3.55 -4.34 31.45
C ASP A 173 -3.27 -3.51 30.18
N VAL A 174 -2.03 -3.03 29.99
CA VAL A 174 -1.65 -2.12 28.89
C VAL A 174 -0.60 -2.75 27.97
N MET A 175 0.28 -3.63 28.47
CA MET A 175 1.33 -4.24 27.66
C MET A 175 1.80 -5.58 28.25
N VAL A 176 1.79 -6.64 27.44
CA VAL A 176 2.40 -7.92 27.81
C VAL A 176 3.91 -7.84 27.59
N LEU A 177 4.67 -7.72 28.69
CA LEU A 177 6.13 -7.71 28.62
C LEU A 177 6.68 -9.13 28.35
N PRO A 178 7.52 -9.32 27.32
CA PRO A 178 8.13 -10.62 27.07
C PRO A 178 9.04 -11.05 28.24
N PRO A 179 9.30 -12.36 28.39
CA PRO A 179 10.26 -12.87 29.37
C PRO A 179 11.68 -12.37 29.03
N LEU A 180 12.42 -11.88 30.04
CA LEU A 180 13.83 -11.51 29.90
C LEU A 180 14.68 -12.77 30.10
N ILE A 181 14.61 -13.72 29.16
CA ILE A 181 15.34 -14.98 29.27
C ILE A 181 16.84 -14.66 29.28
N GLY A 182 17.51 -14.92 30.41
CA GLY A 182 18.93 -14.65 30.59
C GLY A 182 19.30 -13.19 30.39
N GLY A 183 18.37 -12.24 30.58
CA GLY A 183 18.54 -10.79 30.38
C GLY A 183 18.77 -10.34 28.94
N GLU A 184 18.42 -11.15 27.94
CA GLU A 184 18.23 -10.60 26.60
C GLU A 184 16.87 -9.92 26.56
N LEU A 185 16.88 -8.63 26.22
CA LEU A 185 15.67 -8.02 25.70
C LEU A 185 15.50 -8.62 24.31
N ASN A 186 14.73 -9.70 24.18
CA ASN A 186 14.30 -10.21 22.88
C ASN A 186 13.66 -9.02 22.15
N LEU A 187 14.42 -8.43 21.23
CA LEU A 187 14.05 -7.20 20.53
C LEU A 187 12.68 -7.43 19.93
N TRP A 188 11.68 -6.73 20.45
CA TRP A 188 10.34 -6.78 19.89
C TRP A 188 10.24 -5.77 18.74
N PRO A 189 10.10 -6.21 17.47
CA PRO A 189 10.32 -7.55 16.92
C PRO A 189 11.70 -7.71 16.23
N PRO A 190 12.17 -8.97 16.05
CA PRO A 190 13.26 -9.32 15.15
C PRO A 190 12.75 -9.37 13.69
N ASP A 191 13.69 -9.33 12.75
CA ASP A 191 13.56 -9.49 11.28
C ASP A 191 13.32 -8.25 10.38
N SER A 192 14.44 -7.75 9.85
CA SER A 192 14.97 -8.03 8.49
C SER A 192 14.06 -7.98 7.25
N THR A 193 12.76 -7.70 7.34
CA THR A 193 11.87 -7.53 6.16
C THR A 193 11.16 -6.19 6.10
N ALA A 194 11.70 -5.15 6.73
CA ALA A 194 11.24 -3.77 6.51
C ALA A 194 11.67 -3.24 5.14
N SER A 195 11.22 -3.89 4.06
CA SER A 195 11.06 -3.26 2.77
C SER A 195 9.93 -2.24 2.88
N TRP A 196 10.27 -1.02 3.30
CA TRP A 196 9.46 0.13 2.96
C TRP A 196 9.77 0.46 1.50
N ARG A 197 8.75 0.33 0.65
CA ARG A 197 8.78 0.62 -0.80
C ARG A 197 9.49 1.92 -1.13
#